data_AF-A0A424JK26-F1
#
_entry.id   AF-A0A424JK26-F1
#
_cell.length_a   1.000
_cell.length_b   1.000
_cell.length_c   1.000
_cell.angle_alpha   90.00
_cell.angle_beta   90.00
_cell.angle_gamma   90.00
#
_symmetry.space_group_name_H-M   'P 1'
#
loop_
_entity.id
_entity.type
_entity.pdbx_description
1 polymer ?
#
loop_
_entity_poly.entity_id
_entity_poly.type
_entity_poly.pdbx_seq_one_letter_code
_entity_poly.pdbx_strand_id
1 'polypeptide(L)'
;MMNRGGFIMAVLIESNGSDKQVEPSEGSEFSLKELQGYVDGYIELVYLANGKILVVNEEGLLKRLPLNNKASLLARQPIVGNVVMIEPNQIS
;
A
#
# COMPACT_ATOMS: atom_id res chain seq x y z
N MET A 1 14.41 30.20 -3.88
CA MET A 1 14.02 28.91 -4.49
C MET A 1 14.28 27.82 -3.47
N MET A 2 13.24 27.20 -2.93
CA MET A 2 13.38 26.03 -2.05
C MET A 2 12.80 24.84 -2.80
N ASN A 3 13.65 23.91 -3.23
CA ASN A 3 13.23 22.61 -3.74
C ASN A 3 12.52 21.88 -2.60
N ARG A 4 11.19 21.87 -2.60
CA ARG A 4 10.41 20.89 -1.83
C ARG A 4 10.45 19.58 -2.60
N GLY A 5 11.57 18.86 -2.50
CA GLY A 5 11.57 17.43 -2.85
C GLY A 5 10.63 16.74 -1.87
N GLY A 6 9.37 16.59 -2.25
CA GLY A 6 8.42 15.78 -1.48
C GLY A 6 8.94 14.36 -1.47
N PHE A 7 9.31 13.85 -0.30
CA PHE A 7 9.74 12.47 -0.16
C PHE A 7 8.65 11.53 -0.70
N ILE A 8 9.02 10.70 -1.67
CA ILE A 8 8.17 9.66 -2.27
C ILE A 8 8.07 8.52 -1.24
N MET A 9 7.36 8.73 -0.13
CA MET A 9 7.34 7.78 0.99
C MET A 9 6.17 6.81 0.88
N ALA A 10 6.35 5.74 0.10
CA ALA A 10 5.47 4.58 0.19
C ALA A 10 5.98 3.59 1.26
N VAL A 11 5.04 2.94 1.94
CA VAL A 11 5.34 1.99 3.02
C VAL A 11 4.63 0.67 2.73
N LEU A 12 5.40 -0.40 2.62
CA LEU A 12 4.91 -1.77 2.68
C LEU A 12 4.63 -2.12 4.14
N ILE A 13 3.37 -2.33 4.48
CA ILE A 13 2.89 -2.77 5.77
C ILE A 13 2.65 -4.28 5.66
N GLU A 14 3.56 -5.07 6.23
CA GLU A 14 3.48 -6.52 6.16
C GLU A 14 2.53 -7.08 7.23
N SER A 15 1.83 -8.14 6.89
CA SER A 15 0.86 -8.79 7.78
C SER A 15 1.48 -9.43 9.03
N ASN A 16 2.78 -9.69 9.01
CA ASN A 16 3.56 -10.17 10.16
C ASN A 16 3.88 -9.06 11.20
N GLY A 17 3.53 -7.80 10.90
CA GLY A 17 3.77 -6.64 11.77
C GLY A 17 5.02 -5.83 11.45
N SER A 18 5.85 -6.20 10.46
CA SER A 18 6.94 -5.35 9.98
C SER A 18 6.47 -4.30 8.98
N ASP A 19 7.24 -3.22 8.87
CA ASP A 19 7.05 -2.19 7.86
C ASP A 19 8.36 -1.93 7.12
N LYS A 20 8.27 -1.64 5.83
CA LYS A 20 9.43 -1.30 4.99
C LYS A 20 9.11 -0.12 4.09
N GLN A 21 10.03 0.83 3.97
CA GLN A 21 9.96 1.84 2.92
C GLN A 21 10.20 1.21 1.56
N VAL A 22 9.34 1.54 0.60
CA VAL A 22 9.42 1.05 -0.78
C VAL A 22 9.34 2.24 -1.73
N GLU A 23 10.02 2.12 -2.85
CA GLU A 23 10.06 3.12 -3.92
C GLU A 23 9.71 2.42 -5.24
N PRO A 24 9.13 3.14 -6.21
CA PRO A 24 9.01 2.64 -7.57
C PRO A 24 10.39 2.28 -8.13
N SER A 25 10.45 1.20 -8.90
CA SER A 25 11.68 0.78 -9.58
C SER A 25 12.09 1.76 -10.69
N GLU A 26 11.12 2.43 -11.31
CA GLU A 26 11.35 3.44 -12.34
C GLU A 26 10.41 4.64 -12.14
N GLY A 27 10.95 5.86 -12.31
CA GLY A 27 10.16 7.09 -12.23
C GLY A 27 9.68 7.45 -10.81
N SER A 28 8.54 8.13 -10.72
CA SER A 28 7.95 8.63 -9.47
C SER A 28 6.66 7.92 -9.05
N GLU A 29 6.17 6.99 -9.87
CA GLU A 29 4.88 6.32 -9.70
C GLU A 29 5.08 4.81 -9.77
N PHE A 30 4.37 4.06 -8.93
CA PHE A 30 4.37 2.61 -9.01
C PHE A 30 3.56 2.15 -10.22
N SER A 31 4.12 1.20 -10.96
CA SER A 31 3.35 0.44 -11.93
C SER A 31 2.37 -0.50 -11.23
N LEU A 32 1.28 -0.82 -11.94
CA LEU A 32 0.31 -1.84 -11.49
C LEU A 32 1.01 -3.15 -11.11
N LYS A 33 2.00 -3.57 -11.90
CA LYS A 33 2.73 -4.84 -11.70
C LYS A 33 3.52 -4.84 -10.39
N GLU A 34 4.13 -3.73 -10.02
CA GLU A 34 4.86 -3.62 -8.75
C GLU A 34 3.91 -3.71 -7.56
N LEU A 35 2.81 -2.96 -7.61
CA LEU A 35 1.78 -2.99 -6.56
C LEU A 35 1.19 -4.40 -6.40
N GLN A 36 0.83 -5.07 -7.49
CA GLN A 36 0.39 -6.46 -7.48
C GLN A 36 1.43 -7.40 -6.87
N GLY A 37 2.72 -7.17 -7.16
CA GLY A 37 3.82 -7.94 -6.60
C GLY A 37 3.97 -7.77 -5.09
N TYR A 38 3.76 -6.56 -4.56
CA TYR A 38 3.82 -6.30 -3.12
C TYR A 38 2.65 -6.91 -2.34
N VAL A 39 1.45 -6.92 -2.91
CA VAL A 39 0.24 -7.45 -2.24
C VAL A 39 -0.08 -8.91 -2.56
N ASP A 40 0.66 -9.52 -3.50
CA ASP A 40 0.50 -10.90 -3.97
C ASP A 40 -0.89 -11.22 -4.58
N GLY A 41 -1.39 -10.33 -5.43
CA GLY A 41 -2.69 -10.50 -6.09
C GLY A 41 -3.18 -9.27 -6.84
N TYR A 42 -4.44 -9.33 -7.28
CA TYR A 42 -5.13 -8.16 -7.83
C TYR A 42 -5.32 -7.09 -6.76
N ILE A 43 -5.31 -5.83 -7.19
CA ILE A 43 -5.34 -4.70 -6.28
C ILE A 43 -6.74 -4.12 -6.11
N GLU A 44 -7.05 -3.74 -4.88
CA GLU A 44 -8.15 -2.84 -4.54
C GLU A 44 -7.57 -1.61 -3.82
N LEU A 45 -8.17 -0.43 -4.06
CA LEU A 45 -7.76 0.81 -3.42
C LEU A 45 -8.70 1.14 -2.26
N VAL A 46 -8.15 1.27 -1.05
CA VAL A 46 -8.87 1.73 0.14
C VAL A 46 -8.40 3.15 0.48
N TYR A 47 -9.30 4.13 0.32
CA TYR A 47 -9.01 5.53 0.59
C TYR A 47 -9.13 5.84 2.08
N LEU A 48 -8.08 6.42 2.66
CA LEU A 48 -8.03 6.80 4.06
C LEU A 48 -8.47 8.26 4.27
N ALA A 49 -8.98 8.56 5.46
CA ALA A 49 -9.45 9.91 5.81
C ALA A 49 -8.34 10.98 5.79
N ASN A 50 -7.08 10.58 5.89
CA ASN A 50 -5.92 11.48 5.82
C ASN A 50 -5.42 11.73 4.37
N GLY A 51 -6.14 11.24 3.36
CA GLY A 51 -5.80 11.42 1.95
C GLY A 51 -4.86 10.35 1.37
N LYS A 52 -4.32 9.45 2.20
CA LYS A 52 -3.50 8.33 1.72
C LYS A 52 -4.36 7.19 1.17
N ILE A 53 -3.74 6.33 0.38
CA ILE A 53 -4.37 5.16 -0.21
C ILE A 53 -3.66 3.91 0.31
N LEU A 54 -4.44 2.92 0.71
CA LEU A 54 -3.95 1.56 0.92
C LEU A 54 -4.24 0.75 -0.34
N VAL A 55 -3.20 0.20 -0.93
CA VAL A 55 -3.31 -0.80 -2.00
C VAL A 55 -3.30 -2.17 -1.35
N VAL A 56 -4.39 -2.91 -1.51
CA VAL A 56 -4.63 -4.20 -0.84
C VAL A 56 -4.88 -5.31 -1.85
N ASN A 57 -4.79 -6.56 -1.43
CA ASN A 57 -5.13 -7.71 -2.26
C ASN A 57 -6.64 -7.94 -2.27
N GLU A 58 -7.29 -7.76 -3.42
CA GLU A 58 -8.75 -7.96 -3.61
C GLU A 58 -9.18 -9.40 -3.27
N GLU A 59 -8.29 -10.37 -3.51
CA GLU A 59 -8.56 -11.79 -3.26
C GLU A 59 -8.14 -12.22 -1.85
N GLY A 60 -7.67 -11.30 -1.00
CA GLY A 60 -7.00 -11.65 0.26
C GLY A 60 -7.85 -12.49 1.21
N LEU A 61 -9.15 -12.18 1.31
CA LEU A 61 -10.09 -12.95 2.13
C LEU A 61 -10.32 -14.36 1.55
N LEU A 62 -10.48 -14.47 0.23
CA LEU A 62 -10.65 -15.75 -0.48
C LEU A 62 -9.42 -16.66 -0.28
N LYS A 63 -8.22 -16.05 -0.34
CA LYS A 63 -6.94 -16.73 -0.09
C LYS A 63 -6.64 -16.98 1.39
N ARG A 64 -7.51 -16.52 2.30
CA ARG A 64 -7.33 -16.62 3.77
C ARG A 64 -6.00 -16.03 4.24
N LEU A 65 -5.61 -14.90 3.67
CA LEU A 65 -4.39 -14.20 4.09
C LEU A 65 -4.50 -13.76 5.56
N PRO A 66 -3.37 -13.66 6.27
CA PRO A 66 -3.35 -13.23 7.67
C PRO A 66 -3.88 -11.81 7.86
N LEU A 67 -4.54 -11.55 9.00
CA LEU A 67 -5.02 -10.22 9.38
C LEU A 67 -3.84 -9.25 9.54
N ASN A 68 -3.91 -8.12 8.84
CA ASN A 68 -2.96 -7.03 9.00
C ASN A 68 -3.52 -6.01 9.99
N ASN A 69 -3.15 -6.16 11.26
CA ASN A 69 -3.69 -5.34 12.35
C ASN A 69 -3.48 -3.84 12.14
N LYS A 70 -2.30 -3.46 11.64
CA LYS A 70 -1.95 -2.05 11.41
C LYS A 70 -2.75 -1.46 10.25
N ALA A 71 -2.81 -2.15 9.11
CA ALA A 71 -3.62 -1.71 7.98
C ALA A 71 -5.12 -1.67 8.34
N SER A 72 -5.60 -2.65 9.10
CA SER A 72 -7.00 -2.71 9.55
C SER A 72 -7.36 -1.52 10.44
N LEU A 73 -6.47 -1.15 11.36
CA LEU A 73 -6.66 0.01 12.23
C LEU A 73 -6.70 1.32 11.42
N LEU A 74 -5.83 1.47 10.42
CA LEU A 74 -5.81 2.63 9.53
C LEU A 74 -7.10 2.72 8.71
N ALA A 75 -7.54 1.60 8.13
CA ALA A 75 -8.73 1.52 7.29
C ALA A 75 -10.05 1.52 8.08
N ARG A 76 -10.01 1.27 9.40
CA ARG A 76 -11.18 1.05 10.25
C ARG A 76 -12.09 -0.09 9.78
N GLN A 77 -11.50 -1.09 9.12
CA GLN A 77 -12.16 -2.32 8.67
C GLN A 77 -11.13 -3.45 8.59
N PRO A 78 -11.53 -4.73 8.61
CA PRO A 78 -10.58 -5.83 8.46
C PRO A 78 -9.85 -5.77 7.12
N ILE A 79 -8.52 -5.73 7.16
CA ILE A 79 -7.62 -5.82 6.01
C ILE A 79 -6.69 -7.01 6.23
N VAL A 80 -6.51 -7.85 5.21
CA VAL A 80 -5.68 -9.05 5.26
C VAL A 80 -4.54 -8.96 4.25
N GLY A 81 -3.45 -9.69 4.51
CA GLY A 81 -2.27 -9.72 3.66
C GLY A 81 -1.40 -8.48 3.76
N ASN A 82 -0.43 -8.38 2.84
CA ASN A 82 0.45 -7.23 2.75
C ASN A 82 -0.26 -6.06 2.07
N VAL A 83 0.11 -4.85 2.45
CA VAL A 83 -0.51 -3.62 1.99
C VAL A 83 0.56 -2.61 1.63
N VAL A 84 0.40 -1.88 0.53
CA VAL A 84 1.23 -0.73 0.21
C VAL A 84 0.45 0.54 0.51
N MET A 85 0.95 1.37 1.43
CA MET A 85 0.40 2.69 1.67
C MET A 85 1.13 3.72 0.79
N ILE A 86 0.37 4.47 -0.01
CA ILE A 86 0.88 5.45 -0.97
C ILE A 86 0.13 6.79 -0.85
N GLU A 87 0.73 7.85 -1.38
CA GLU A 87 0.08 9.12 -1.69
C GLU A 87 -0.67 9.02 -3.05
N PRO A 88 -1.74 9.81 -3.27
CA PRO A 88 -2.55 9.74 -4.50
C PRO A 88 -1.80 9.98 -5.81
N ASN A 89 -0.67 10.67 -5.78
CA ASN A 89 0.15 11.00 -6.95
C ASN A 89 1.26 9.97 -7.24
N GLN A 90 1.23 8.80 -6.60
CA GLN A 90 2.24 7.76 -6.75
C GLN A 90 1.73 6.52 -7.50
N ILE A 91 0.57 6.62 -8.16
CA ILE A 91 -0.01 5.54 -8.96
C ILE A 91 -0.28 6.06 -10.37
N SER A 92 0.22 5.33 -11.38
CA SER A 92 0.03 5.62 -12.81
C SER A 92 -1.23 4.99 -13.38
#